data_AF-A0A3D4RKT4-F1
#
_entry.id   AF-A0A3D4RKT4-F1
#
_cell.length_a   1.000
_cell.length_b   1.000
_cell.length_c   1.000
_cell.angle_alpha   90.00
_cell.angle_beta   90.00
_cell.angle_gamma   90.00
#
_symmetry.space_group_name_H-M   'P 1'
#
loop_
_entity.id
_entity.type
_entity.pdbx_description
1 polymer ?
#
loop_
_entity_poly.entity_id
_entity_poly.type
_entity_poly.pdbx_seq_one_letter_code
_entity_poly.pdbx_strand_id
1 'polypeptide(L)'
;MKKHFLMLAAACATLPAMAEYKAEFNTDEATVINITEAGNYRVYNELFAQTNVPIVVSSDIADTVFITLEDVNIVPEEDGSALVIGENSVVVVNLGGEDTESILKGKNGCGIEAMGDLVINGTENNLLTCTGSGRSAAIGTTGKSTAAGSITINGGDITAKAGSESAGIGASNAGRLGNITINGGYVKATGGAYSSAIGASYVSKGTATITINGGMVEAQSGYYCKNSSIGKGNGTHSGTVSVVVLGGSIIAKGEKGAMDGVLYKPTNNNDDVVLFTFVLPDAPATLVTEGHIGDMKLGADYGIKDVYTDEEGKLYFYLPETAKNAEVVINGVKVQEAGESGDEEGNGVENTFGDKTNIDIINTVNGLIINNTENNPVSICDLTGKTVMEGVVKDNEPIQLAEGLYIVRVNTVGNFKCIVK
;
A
#
# COMPACT_ATOMS: atom_id res chain seq x y z
N MET A 1 1.19 14.05 -35.87
CA MET A 1 -0.09 13.32 -35.99
C MET A 1 -0.50 12.85 -34.61
N LYS A 2 -1.65 13.29 -34.12
CA LYS A 2 -2.17 12.95 -32.78
C LYS A 2 -2.57 11.47 -32.76
N LYS A 3 -1.81 10.61 -32.07
CA LYS A 3 -2.22 9.22 -31.83
C LYS A 3 -3.26 9.22 -30.71
N HIS A 4 -4.46 8.78 -31.02
CA HIS A 4 -5.53 8.55 -30.05
C HIS A 4 -5.14 7.33 -29.21
N PHE A 5 -5.11 7.53 -27.90
CA PHE A 5 -4.93 6.48 -26.90
C PHE A 5 -6.27 5.73 -26.79
N LEU A 6 -6.33 4.50 -27.29
CA LEU A 6 -7.48 3.63 -27.08
C LEU A 6 -7.29 3.00 -25.70
N MET A 7 -8.19 3.32 -24.75
CA MET A 7 -8.30 2.62 -23.48
C MET A 7 -8.48 1.12 -23.74
N LEU A 8 -7.54 0.30 -23.28
CA LEU A 8 -7.70 -1.15 -23.24
C LEU A 8 -8.62 -1.47 -22.06
N ALA A 9 -9.87 -1.82 -22.37
CA ALA A 9 -10.85 -2.27 -21.41
C ALA A 9 -10.40 -3.59 -20.77
N ALA A 10 -10.68 -3.74 -19.47
CA ALA A 10 -10.49 -4.96 -18.70
C ALA A 10 -11.22 -6.14 -19.34
N ALA A 11 -10.48 -6.99 -20.06
CA ALA A 11 -10.91 -8.34 -20.37
C ALA A 11 -10.43 -9.23 -19.23
N CYS A 12 -11.37 -9.82 -18.50
CA CYS A 12 -11.13 -11.04 -17.72
C CYS A 12 -10.66 -12.12 -18.71
N ALA A 13 -9.35 -12.23 -18.87
CA ALA A 13 -8.73 -13.21 -19.74
C ALA A 13 -8.58 -14.51 -18.96
N THR A 14 -9.38 -15.51 -19.31
CA THR A 14 -8.93 -16.89 -19.22
C THR A 14 -7.50 -16.96 -19.78
N LEU A 15 -6.54 -17.45 -18.99
CA LEU A 15 -5.14 -17.62 -19.37
C LEU A 15 -5.05 -18.07 -20.84
N PRO A 16 -4.49 -17.25 -21.75
CA PRO A 16 -4.28 -17.73 -23.11
C PRO A 16 -3.38 -18.96 -23.02
N ALA A 17 -3.63 -19.95 -23.88
CA ALA A 17 -2.75 -21.10 -24.07
C ALA A 17 -1.29 -20.64 -24.01
N MET A 18 -0.49 -21.23 -23.11
CA MET A 18 0.87 -20.80 -22.76
C MET A 18 1.60 -20.30 -24.01
N ALA A 19 1.75 -18.98 -24.11
CA ALA A 19 2.52 -18.41 -25.19
C ALA A 19 3.95 -18.91 -25.02
N GLU A 20 4.47 -19.62 -26.01
CA GLU A 20 5.82 -20.19 -25.95
C GLU A 20 6.83 -19.07 -25.65
N TYR A 21 7.67 -19.27 -24.64
CA TYR A 21 8.69 -18.30 -24.28
C TYR A 21 9.71 -18.22 -25.42
N LYS A 22 9.99 -17.00 -25.87
CA LYS A 22 11.05 -16.72 -26.84
C LYS A 22 12.42 -17.07 -26.27
N ALA A 23 12.60 -16.88 -24.96
CA ALA A 23 13.74 -17.37 -24.20
C ALA A 23 13.39 -17.48 -22.71
N GLU A 24 14.08 -18.38 -22.02
CA GLU A 24 13.99 -18.58 -20.58
C GLU A 24 15.38 -18.38 -19.97
N PHE A 25 15.44 -17.75 -18.80
CA PHE A 25 16.68 -17.45 -18.10
C PHE A 25 16.59 -17.93 -16.64
N ASN A 26 17.32 -18.99 -16.32
CA ASN A 26 17.61 -19.31 -14.92
C ASN A 26 18.71 -18.37 -14.43
N THR A 27 18.41 -17.50 -13.47
CA THR A 27 19.36 -16.48 -12.99
C THR A 27 20.58 -17.06 -12.29
N ASP A 28 20.50 -18.30 -11.77
CA ASP A 28 21.64 -19.00 -11.15
C ASP A 28 22.69 -19.45 -12.20
N GLU A 29 22.26 -19.64 -13.45
CA GLU A 29 23.11 -20.12 -14.55
C GLU A 29 23.47 -19.01 -15.55
N ALA A 30 22.60 -18.00 -15.67
CA ALA A 30 22.78 -16.91 -16.60
C ALA A 30 24.05 -16.10 -16.25
N THR A 31 24.79 -15.70 -17.27
CA THR A 31 25.89 -14.72 -17.12
C THR A 31 25.48 -13.33 -17.61
N VAL A 32 24.42 -13.25 -18.40
CA VAL A 32 23.84 -12.02 -18.93
C VAL A 32 22.37 -12.25 -19.30
N ILE A 33 21.52 -11.25 -19.05
CA ILE A 33 20.12 -11.25 -19.49
C ILE A 33 19.87 -9.94 -20.24
N ASN A 34 20.14 -9.96 -21.55
CA ASN A 34 19.91 -8.82 -22.44
C ASN A 34 18.75 -9.12 -23.39
N ILE A 35 17.67 -8.35 -23.27
CA ILE A 35 16.48 -8.45 -24.11
C ILE A 35 16.53 -7.30 -25.13
N THR A 36 16.69 -7.64 -26.41
CA THR A 36 16.87 -6.67 -27.51
C THR A 36 15.69 -6.65 -28.48
N GLU A 37 14.70 -7.52 -28.28
CA GLU A 37 13.56 -7.67 -29.18
C GLU A 37 12.28 -7.89 -28.37
N ALA A 38 11.14 -7.57 -28.97
CA ALA A 38 9.84 -7.90 -28.41
C ALA A 38 9.62 -9.43 -28.32
N GLY A 39 8.74 -9.84 -27.42
CA GLY A 39 8.39 -11.24 -27.20
C GLY A 39 8.15 -11.59 -25.74
N ASN A 40 7.86 -12.87 -25.50
CA ASN A 40 7.64 -13.41 -24.16
C ASN A 40 8.94 -14.01 -23.62
N TYR A 41 9.32 -13.64 -22.40
CA TYR A 41 10.51 -14.10 -21.72
C TYR A 41 10.12 -14.63 -20.35
N ARG A 42 10.79 -15.69 -19.89
CA ARG A 42 10.71 -16.16 -18.51
C ARG A 42 12.06 -15.93 -17.84
N VAL A 43 12.05 -15.36 -16.64
CA VAL A 43 13.24 -15.22 -15.82
C VAL A 43 12.92 -15.81 -14.45
N TYR A 44 13.68 -16.81 -14.05
CA TYR A 44 13.39 -17.60 -12.86
C TYR A 44 14.65 -17.95 -12.05
N ASN A 45 14.49 -18.42 -10.81
CA ASN A 45 15.57 -19.06 -10.06
C ASN A 45 15.02 -20.26 -9.28
N GLU A 46 15.44 -21.47 -9.63
CA GLU A 46 14.94 -22.69 -8.97
C GLU A 46 15.34 -22.81 -7.50
N LEU A 47 16.40 -22.12 -7.08
CA LEU A 47 16.94 -22.16 -5.73
C LEU A 47 16.59 -20.91 -4.91
N PHE A 48 15.94 -19.92 -5.54
CA PHE A 48 15.74 -18.58 -5.00
C PHE A 48 17.04 -17.92 -4.48
N ALA A 49 18.19 -18.32 -5.03
CA ALA A 49 19.48 -17.82 -4.62
C ALA A 49 19.66 -16.36 -5.06
N GLN A 50 20.38 -15.57 -4.26
CA GLN A 50 20.75 -14.21 -4.69
C GLN A 50 21.74 -14.28 -5.84
N THR A 51 21.44 -13.61 -6.94
CA THR A 51 22.27 -13.53 -8.15
C THR A 51 22.64 -12.08 -8.44
N ASN A 52 23.69 -11.89 -9.24
CA ASN A 52 24.21 -10.57 -9.59
C ASN A 52 23.95 -10.17 -11.04
N VAL A 53 23.08 -10.90 -11.74
CA VAL A 53 22.85 -10.79 -13.19
C VAL A 53 21.64 -9.90 -13.44
N PRO A 54 21.83 -8.64 -13.84
CA PRO A 54 20.71 -7.74 -14.09
C PRO A 54 19.97 -8.14 -15.35
N ILE A 55 18.67 -7.84 -15.38
CA ILE A 55 17.84 -7.94 -16.58
C ILE A 55 17.91 -6.59 -17.29
N VAL A 56 18.36 -6.57 -18.54
CA VAL A 56 18.50 -5.35 -19.34
C VAL A 56 17.64 -5.44 -20.58
N VAL A 57 16.59 -4.63 -20.63
CA VAL A 57 15.75 -4.45 -21.82
C VAL A 57 16.24 -3.22 -22.59
N SER A 58 16.53 -3.40 -23.88
CA SER A 58 17.06 -2.35 -24.73
C SER A 58 16.04 -1.23 -24.98
N SER A 59 16.54 -0.04 -25.31
CA SER A 59 15.71 1.06 -25.80
C SER A 59 15.15 0.77 -27.19
N ASP A 60 14.12 1.51 -27.58
CA ASP A 60 13.53 1.56 -28.93
C ASP A 60 13.01 0.21 -29.45
N ILE A 61 12.55 -0.67 -28.55
CA ILE A 61 11.86 -1.90 -28.94
C ILE A 61 10.45 -1.53 -29.39
N ALA A 62 10.17 -1.78 -30.68
CA ALA A 62 8.95 -1.29 -31.34
C ALA A 62 7.63 -1.90 -30.83
N ASP A 63 7.70 -3.05 -30.16
CA ASP A 63 6.55 -3.79 -29.64
C ASP A 63 6.84 -4.24 -28.20
N THR A 64 5.88 -4.91 -27.57
CA THR A 64 5.88 -5.21 -26.14
C THR A 64 6.84 -6.34 -25.78
N VAL A 65 7.59 -6.14 -24.71
CA VAL A 65 8.37 -7.19 -24.04
C VAL A 65 7.58 -7.67 -22.83
N PHE A 66 7.23 -8.95 -22.82
CA PHE A 66 6.60 -9.59 -21.66
C PHE A 66 7.67 -10.37 -20.90
N ILE A 67 7.83 -10.10 -19.61
CA ILE A 67 8.76 -10.80 -18.72
C ILE A 67 7.94 -11.47 -17.62
N THR A 68 7.99 -12.79 -17.55
CA THR A 68 7.47 -13.54 -16.40
C THR A 68 8.59 -13.69 -15.38
N LEU A 69 8.42 -13.14 -14.18
CA LEU A 69 9.37 -13.28 -13.06
C LEU A 69 8.85 -14.34 -12.10
N GLU A 70 9.68 -15.34 -11.81
CA GLU A 70 9.33 -16.45 -10.91
C GLU A 70 10.49 -16.72 -9.95
N ASP A 71 10.31 -16.44 -8.66
CA ASP A 71 11.33 -16.68 -7.63
C ASP A 71 12.70 -16.09 -7.99
N VAL A 72 12.78 -14.82 -8.43
CA VAL A 72 14.08 -14.19 -8.73
C VAL A 72 14.59 -13.40 -7.53
N ASN A 73 15.89 -13.42 -7.27
CA ASN A 73 16.53 -12.55 -6.27
C ASN A 73 17.79 -11.92 -6.86
N ILE A 74 17.67 -10.70 -7.37
CA ILE A 74 18.72 -10.04 -8.16
C ILE A 74 19.25 -8.82 -7.40
N VAL A 75 20.56 -8.80 -7.20
CA VAL A 75 21.34 -7.68 -6.65
C VAL A 75 22.60 -7.50 -7.50
N PRO A 76 22.66 -6.48 -8.38
CA PRO A 76 23.83 -6.26 -9.23
C PRO A 76 25.14 -6.20 -8.45
N GLU A 77 26.19 -6.81 -9.00
CA GLU A 77 27.52 -6.78 -8.40
C GLU A 77 28.12 -5.37 -8.43
N GLU A 78 27.86 -4.61 -9.49
CA GLU A 78 28.32 -3.24 -9.69
C GLU A 78 27.17 -2.24 -9.57
N ASP A 79 27.51 -0.95 -9.56
CA ASP A 79 26.52 0.13 -9.56
C ASP A 79 25.54 -0.03 -10.74
N GLY A 80 24.26 -0.24 -10.43
CA GLY A 80 23.23 -0.53 -11.42
C GLY A 80 21.90 -0.92 -10.81
N SER A 81 20.90 -1.04 -11.68
CA SER A 81 19.54 -1.46 -11.33
C SER A 81 19.37 -2.96 -11.62
N ALA A 82 18.53 -3.66 -10.86
CA ALA A 82 18.32 -5.11 -11.04
C ALA A 82 17.54 -5.43 -12.32
N LEU A 83 16.55 -4.60 -12.67
CA LEU A 83 15.88 -4.59 -13.97
C LEU A 83 15.99 -3.19 -14.58
N VAL A 84 16.52 -3.09 -15.80
CA VAL A 84 16.61 -1.84 -16.58
C VAL A 84 15.67 -1.92 -17.78
N ILE A 85 14.80 -0.92 -17.92
CA ILE A 85 13.88 -0.77 -19.05
C ILE A 85 14.34 0.43 -19.86
N GLY A 86 14.87 0.17 -21.05
CA GLY A 86 15.30 1.18 -22.02
C GLY A 86 14.18 2.11 -22.45
N GLU A 87 14.58 3.31 -22.90
CA GLU A 87 13.65 4.34 -23.39
C GLU A 87 12.82 3.85 -24.56
N ASN A 88 11.61 4.40 -24.75
CA ASN A 88 10.73 4.11 -25.89
C ASN A 88 10.35 2.62 -26.04
N SER A 89 10.54 1.80 -25.00
CA SER A 89 10.12 0.41 -24.92
C SER A 89 8.96 0.26 -23.94
N VAL A 90 8.11 -0.75 -24.15
CA VAL A 90 7.03 -1.12 -23.23
C VAL A 90 7.33 -2.50 -22.67
N VAL A 91 7.47 -2.59 -21.34
CA VAL A 91 7.74 -3.83 -20.63
C VAL A 91 6.57 -4.17 -19.71
N VAL A 92 6.03 -5.36 -19.91
CA VAL A 92 5.02 -5.96 -19.04
C VAL A 92 5.70 -7.02 -18.20
N VAL A 93 5.84 -6.76 -16.90
CA VAL A 93 6.30 -7.72 -15.90
C VAL A 93 5.07 -8.47 -15.38
N ASN A 94 4.99 -9.76 -15.66
CA ASN A 94 4.04 -10.67 -15.05
C ASN A 94 4.73 -11.38 -13.89
N LEU A 95 4.25 -11.16 -12.67
CA LEU A 95 4.71 -11.93 -11.52
C LEU A 95 4.04 -13.32 -11.61
N GLY A 96 4.86 -14.35 -11.77
CA GLY A 96 4.42 -15.71 -12.10
C GLY A 96 4.87 -16.73 -11.08
N GLY A 97 4.22 -17.90 -11.12
CA GLY A 97 4.33 -18.96 -10.12
C GLY A 97 3.33 -18.76 -8.97
N GLU A 98 2.92 -19.86 -8.32
CA GLU A 98 2.09 -19.82 -7.13
C GLU A 98 2.97 -19.51 -5.92
N ASP A 99 2.58 -18.53 -5.09
CA ASP A 99 3.27 -18.15 -3.85
C ASP A 99 4.75 -17.75 -4.01
N THR A 100 5.11 -17.21 -5.18
CA THR A 100 6.48 -16.79 -5.48
C THR A 100 6.78 -15.39 -4.98
N GLU A 101 8.01 -15.17 -4.53
CA GLU A 101 8.55 -13.84 -4.26
C GLU A 101 9.62 -13.48 -5.29
N SER A 102 9.53 -12.30 -5.88
CA SER A 102 10.61 -11.72 -6.69
C SER A 102 11.24 -10.53 -5.97
N ILE A 103 12.56 -10.57 -5.78
CA ILE A 103 13.35 -9.56 -5.09
C ILE A 103 14.29 -8.89 -6.10
N LEU A 104 14.09 -7.59 -6.34
CA LEU A 104 14.91 -6.78 -7.23
C LEU A 104 15.53 -5.62 -6.44
N LYS A 105 16.85 -5.63 -6.23
CA LYS A 105 17.54 -4.58 -5.47
C LYS A 105 18.61 -3.92 -6.32
N GLY A 106 18.56 -2.59 -6.40
CA GLY A 106 19.63 -1.84 -7.03
C GLY A 106 20.85 -1.68 -6.12
N LYS A 107 22.02 -1.49 -6.72
CA LYS A 107 23.24 -1.03 -6.06
C LYS A 107 23.57 0.35 -6.59
N ASN A 108 23.36 1.41 -5.79
CA ASN A 108 23.31 2.79 -6.29
C ASN A 108 22.34 2.98 -7.50
N GLY A 109 21.36 2.10 -7.64
CA GLY A 109 20.37 2.03 -8.71
C GLY A 109 18.99 1.64 -8.18
N CYS A 110 18.07 1.35 -9.09
CA CYS A 110 16.71 0.94 -8.75
C CYS A 110 16.58 -0.58 -8.60
N GLY A 111 15.52 -1.03 -7.92
CA GLY A 111 15.05 -2.41 -8.15
C GLY A 111 14.61 -2.55 -9.60
N ILE A 112 13.75 -1.64 -10.06
CA ILE A 112 13.33 -1.52 -11.46
C ILE A 112 13.55 -0.08 -11.94
N GLU A 113 14.42 0.11 -12.92
CA GLU A 113 14.65 1.38 -13.60
C GLU A 113 13.77 1.49 -14.86
N ALA A 114 12.70 2.27 -14.77
CA ALA A 114 11.69 2.48 -15.80
C ALA A 114 11.95 3.76 -16.61
N MET A 115 12.93 3.71 -17.53
CA MET A 115 13.10 4.80 -18.52
C MET A 115 12.08 4.66 -19.67
N GLY A 116 11.71 3.43 -20.01
CA GLY A 116 10.53 3.08 -20.80
C GLY A 116 9.32 2.73 -19.93
N ASP A 117 8.17 2.47 -20.56
CA ASP A 117 6.92 2.20 -19.88
C ASP A 117 6.96 0.81 -19.19
N LEU A 118 6.49 0.78 -17.95
CA LEU A 118 6.43 -0.41 -17.11
C LEU A 118 4.97 -0.72 -16.77
N VAL A 119 4.56 -1.96 -16.99
CA VAL A 119 3.31 -2.53 -16.49
C VAL A 119 3.63 -3.72 -15.60
N ILE A 120 3.13 -3.75 -14.38
CA ILE A 120 3.28 -4.88 -13.45
C ILE A 120 1.92 -5.55 -13.30
N ASN A 121 1.87 -6.85 -13.57
CA ASN A 121 0.71 -7.72 -13.35
C ASN A 121 1.06 -8.76 -12.30
N GLY A 122 0.13 -9.03 -11.38
CA GLY A 122 0.25 -10.09 -10.39
C GLY A 122 -1.10 -10.35 -9.73
N THR A 123 -1.20 -11.48 -9.04
CA THR A 123 -2.30 -11.79 -8.11
C THR A 123 -1.91 -11.42 -6.68
N GLU A 124 -2.83 -11.54 -5.73
CA GLU A 124 -2.55 -11.28 -4.31
C GLU A 124 -1.42 -12.16 -3.72
N ASN A 125 -1.16 -13.33 -4.30
CA ASN A 125 -0.12 -14.25 -3.85
C ASN A 125 1.25 -14.02 -4.53
N ASN A 126 1.34 -13.08 -5.47
CA ASN A 126 2.59 -12.80 -6.17
C ASN A 126 3.30 -11.61 -5.53
N LEU A 127 4.41 -11.89 -4.84
CA LEU A 127 5.17 -10.89 -4.09
C LEU A 127 6.28 -10.29 -4.96
N LEU A 128 6.39 -8.96 -4.95
CA LEU A 128 7.49 -8.22 -5.56
C LEU A 128 8.10 -7.25 -4.56
N THR A 129 9.33 -7.54 -4.13
CA THR A 129 10.13 -6.63 -3.30
C THR A 129 11.13 -5.87 -4.18
N CYS A 130 10.91 -4.58 -4.36
CA CYS A 130 11.84 -3.67 -5.03
C CYS A 130 12.55 -2.77 -4.01
N THR A 131 13.88 -2.69 -4.09
CA THR A 131 14.68 -1.77 -3.26
C THR A 131 15.60 -0.89 -4.10
N GLY A 132 15.46 0.42 -3.94
CA GLY A 132 16.41 1.40 -4.45
C GLY A 132 17.57 1.58 -3.49
N SER A 133 18.75 1.89 -4.02
CA SER A 133 19.96 2.16 -3.23
C SER A 133 20.64 3.44 -3.69
N GLY A 134 21.41 4.06 -2.80
CA GLY A 134 22.01 5.37 -3.05
C GLY A 134 20.94 6.46 -3.15
N ARG A 135 20.86 7.15 -4.28
CA ARG A 135 19.88 8.21 -4.57
C ARG A 135 18.94 7.81 -5.72
N SER A 136 18.38 6.62 -5.60
CA SER A 136 17.56 6.00 -6.65
C SER A 136 16.21 5.56 -6.10
N ALA A 137 15.18 5.61 -6.95
CA ALA A 137 13.86 5.09 -6.61
C ALA A 137 13.91 3.54 -6.47
N ALA A 138 12.90 2.94 -5.84
CA ALA A 138 12.79 1.48 -5.86
C ALA A 138 12.27 0.99 -7.21
N ILE A 139 11.18 1.61 -7.67
CA ILE A 139 10.57 1.44 -8.99
C ILE A 139 10.45 2.82 -9.62
N GLY A 140 11.18 3.08 -10.71
CA GLY A 140 11.14 4.35 -11.40
C GLY A 140 12.51 4.77 -11.93
N THR A 141 13.04 5.93 -11.56
CA THR A 141 14.28 6.43 -12.16
C THR A 141 15.48 6.41 -11.21
N THR A 142 16.66 6.54 -11.79
CA THR A 142 17.89 6.97 -11.12
C THR A 142 18.19 8.44 -11.45
N GLY A 143 19.12 9.07 -10.73
CA GLY A 143 19.58 10.43 -11.06
C GLY A 143 20.30 10.54 -12.41
N LYS A 144 20.62 9.41 -13.05
CA LYS A 144 21.25 9.33 -14.38
C LYS A 144 20.25 9.05 -15.50
N SER A 145 19.02 8.65 -15.18
CA SER A 145 17.99 8.34 -16.18
C SER A 145 17.68 9.57 -17.04
N THR A 146 17.72 9.41 -18.35
CA THR A 146 17.47 10.47 -19.34
C THR A 146 15.98 10.65 -19.63
N ALA A 147 15.17 9.61 -19.39
CA ALA A 147 13.71 9.59 -19.49
C ALA A 147 13.05 9.01 -18.23
N ALA A 148 11.71 9.07 -18.20
CA ALA A 148 10.88 8.39 -17.22
C ALA A 148 9.64 7.87 -17.94
N GLY A 149 9.48 6.56 -17.99
CA GLY A 149 8.28 5.93 -18.52
C GLY A 149 7.12 6.00 -17.53
N SER A 150 5.94 5.67 -18.01
CA SER A 150 4.77 5.49 -17.15
C SER A 150 4.88 4.17 -16.40
N ILE A 151 4.51 4.17 -15.13
CA ILE A 151 4.45 2.99 -14.28
C ILE A 151 2.98 2.64 -14.06
N THR A 152 2.58 1.43 -14.44
CA THR A 152 1.23 0.90 -14.21
C THR A 152 1.32 -0.35 -13.36
N ILE A 153 0.59 -0.38 -12.24
CA ILE A 153 0.47 -1.55 -11.38
C ILE A 153 -0.97 -2.05 -11.49
N ASN A 154 -1.13 -3.27 -12.00
CA ASN A 154 -2.45 -3.89 -12.16
C ASN A 154 -2.80 -4.84 -11.01
N GLY A 155 -1.81 -5.34 -10.26
CA GLY A 155 -1.99 -6.28 -9.16
C GLY A 155 -0.62 -6.74 -8.61
N GLY A 156 -0.64 -7.66 -7.64
CA GLY A 156 0.53 -8.10 -6.90
C GLY A 156 0.54 -7.59 -5.45
N ASP A 157 1.33 -8.23 -4.59
CA ASP A 157 1.80 -7.66 -3.33
C ASP A 157 3.18 -7.02 -3.57
N ILE A 158 3.21 -5.70 -3.69
CA ILE A 158 4.37 -4.94 -4.10
C ILE A 158 4.90 -4.12 -2.93
N THR A 159 6.14 -4.43 -2.51
CA THR A 159 6.89 -3.62 -1.57
C THR A 159 7.99 -2.84 -2.29
N ALA A 160 7.89 -1.51 -2.29
CA ALA A 160 8.82 -0.60 -2.95
C ALA A 160 9.49 0.35 -1.96
N LYS A 161 10.77 0.10 -1.64
CA LYS A 161 11.55 0.91 -0.70
C LYS A 161 12.66 1.69 -1.39
N ALA A 162 12.59 3.01 -1.31
CA ALA A 162 13.55 3.88 -1.96
C ALA A 162 14.94 3.88 -1.30
N GLY A 163 15.93 4.36 -2.06
CA GLY A 163 17.15 4.92 -1.50
C GLY A 163 16.93 6.32 -0.90
N SER A 164 18.02 6.98 -0.52
CA SER A 164 17.98 8.35 -0.01
C SER A 164 17.41 9.33 -1.05
N GLU A 165 16.70 10.35 -0.59
CA GLU A 165 16.24 11.46 -1.43
C GLU A 165 15.41 11.07 -2.67
N SER A 166 14.73 9.90 -2.61
CA SER A 166 14.03 9.29 -3.74
C SER A 166 12.68 8.69 -3.31
N ALA A 167 11.75 8.51 -4.25
CA ALA A 167 10.45 7.91 -4.00
C ALA A 167 10.55 6.38 -4.01
N GLY A 168 9.65 5.72 -3.29
CA GLY A 168 9.52 4.25 -3.38
C GLY A 168 9.12 3.88 -4.81
N ILE A 169 8.06 4.54 -5.30
CA ILE A 169 7.58 4.43 -6.67
C ILE A 169 7.56 5.83 -7.30
N GLY A 170 8.32 6.05 -8.36
CA GLY A 170 8.37 7.32 -9.09
C GLY A 170 9.78 7.87 -9.28
N ALA A 171 9.95 9.16 -9.02
CA ALA A 171 11.22 9.82 -9.33
C ALA A 171 12.29 9.53 -8.28
N SER A 172 13.55 9.61 -8.70
CA SER A 172 14.69 9.73 -7.79
C SER A 172 15.08 11.18 -7.53
N ASN A 173 16.08 11.35 -6.68
CA ASN A 173 16.85 12.59 -6.58
C ASN A 173 17.28 13.12 -7.95
N ALA A 174 16.92 14.37 -8.25
CA ALA A 174 17.19 15.02 -9.54
C ALA A 174 16.70 14.28 -10.80
N GLY A 175 15.97 13.17 -10.63
CA GLY A 175 15.44 12.33 -11.69
C GLY A 175 14.17 12.92 -12.30
N ARG A 176 13.53 12.13 -13.15
CA ARG A 176 12.31 12.52 -13.86
C ARG A 176 11.13 11.71 -13.33
N LEU A 177 9.98 12.37 -13.19
CA LEU A 177 8.73 11.71 -12.83
C LEU A 177 7.90 11.42 -14.09
N GLY A 178 7.62 10.14 -14.33
CA GLY A 178 6.60 9.69 -15.27
C GLY A 178 5.23 9.54 -14.60
N ASN A 179 4.19 9.25 -15.39
CA ASN A 179 2.86 8.98 -14.83
C ASN A 179 2.89 7.70 -14.00
N ILE A 180 2.08 7.64 -12.96
CA ILE A 180 1.92 6.46 -12.12
C ILE A 180 0.43 6.11 -12.10
N THR A 181 0.09 4.85 -12.38
CA THR A 181 -1.27 4.33 -12.32
C THR A 181 -1.30 3.07 -11.46
N ILE A 182 -2.13 3.05 -10.43
CA ILE A 182 -2.38 1.87 -9.60
C ILE A 182 -3.83 1.45 -9.82
N ASN A 183 -4.04 0.27 -10.42
CA ASN A 183 -5.35 -0.27 -10.73
C ASN A 183 -5.82 -1.33 -9.72
N GLY A 184 -4.90 -1.91 -8.94
CA GLY A 184 -5.16 -3.01 -8.02
C GLY A 184 -3.87 -3.47 -7.31
N GLY A 185 -3.98 -4.55 -6.55
CA GLY A 185 -2.92 -5.12 -5.71
C GLY A 185 -2.81 -4.50 -4.31
N TYR A 186 -1.91 -5.06 -3.53
CA TYR A 186 -1.44 -4.49 -2.26
C TYR A 186 -0.11 -3.79 -2.52
N VAL A 187 -0.09 -2.46 -2.48
CA VAL A 187 1.08 -1.65 -2.84
C VAL A 187 1.59 -0.91 -1.61
N LYS A 188 2.74 -1.34 -1.10
CA LYS A 188 3.46 -0.69 -0.02
C LYS A 188 4.66 0.08 -0.56
N ALA A 189 4.61 1.40 -0.49
CA ALA A 189 5.71 2.27 -0.91
C ALA A 189 6.30 3.02 0.29
N THR A 190 7.63 3.16 0.32
CA THR A 190 8.34 3.96 1.32
C THR A 190 9.36 4.88 0.65
N GLY A 191 9.19 6.18 0.86
CA GLY A 191 10.09 7.22 0.35
C GLY A 191 11.32 7.41 1.23
N GLY A 192 12.42 7.82 0.62
CA GLY A 192 13.60 8.35 1.30
C GLY A 192 13.40 9.81 1.74
N ALA A 193 14.37 10.35 2.46
CA ALA A 193 14.31 11.73 2.96
C ALA A 193 13.86 12.75 1.89
N TYR A 194 13.10 13.76 2.28
CA TYR A 194 12.57 14.84 1.42
C TYR A 194 11.66 14.39 0.27
N SER A 195 11.20 13.14 0.26
CA SER A 195 10.51 12.54 -0.88
C SER A 195 9.19 11.90 -0.47
N SER A 196 8.23 11.91 -1.39
CA SER A 196 6.99 11.14 -1.22
C SER A 196 7.26 9.65 -1.33
N ALA A 197 6.36 8.82 -0.81
CA ALA A 197 6.39 7.39 -1.05
C ALA A 197 6.11 7.06 -2.53
N ILE A 198 5.09 7.71 -3.08
CA ILE A 198 4.66 7.56 -4.48
C ILE A 198 4.64 8.95 -5.13
N GLY A 199 5.47 9.15 -6.16
CA GLY A 199 5.53 10.40 -6.90
C GLY A 199 6.90 11.05 -6.93
N ALA A 200 6.95 12.34 -6.58
CA ALA A 200 8.12 13.18 -6.75
C ALA A 200 9.11 13.09 -5.58
N SER A 201 10.33 13.53 -5.84
CA SER A 201 11.43 13.50 -4.87
C SER A 201 12.27 14.76 -4.90
N TYR A 202 13.27 14.82 -4.03
CA TYR A 202 14.15 15.97 -3.89
C TYR A 202 14.71 16.41 -5.25
N VAL A 203 14.42 17.66 -5.63
CA VAL A 203 14.88 18.32 -6.87
C VAL A 203 14.57 17.56 -8.18
N SER A 204 13.64 16.61 -8.14
CA SER A 204 13.16 15.89 -9.32
C SER A 204 12.43 16.83 -10.30
N LYS A 205 12.19 16.36 -11.52
CA LYS A 205 11.60 17.16 -12.60
C LYS A 205 10.51 16.38 -13.32
N GLY A 206 9.70 17.08 -14.12
CA GLY A 206 8.72 16.45 -15.00
C GLY A 206 7.31 16.93 -14.76
N THR A 207 6.37 16.46 -15.55
CA THR A 207 4.94 16.69 -15.31
C THR A 207 4.27 15.35 -15.37
N ALA A 208 3.54 15.01 -14.31
CA ALA A 208 2.99 13.68 -14.14
C ALA A 208 1.64 13.73 -13.44
N THR A 209 0.83 12.72 -13.75
CA THR A 209 -0.38 12.38 -13.03
C THR A 209 -0.17 11.07 -12.30
N ILE A 210 -0.52 11.04 -11.03
CA ILE A 210 -0.59 9.85 -10.20
C ILE A 210 -2.07 9.49 -10.09
N THR A 211 -2.47 8.35 -10.63
CA THR A 211 -3.86 7.87 -10.66
C THR A 211 -3.99 6.61 -9.82
N ILE A 212 -4.94 6.58 -8.90
CA ILE A 212 -5.27 5.39 -8.11
C ILE A 212 -6.72 5.02 -8.44
N ASN A 213 -6.91 3.88 -9.09
CA ASN A 213 -8.20 3.34 -9.52
C ASN A 213 -8.67 2.18 -8.65
N GLY A 214 -7.81 1.62 -7.79
CA GLY A 214 -8.09 0.45 -6.99
C GLY A 214 -6.88 0.04 -6.14
N GLY A 215 -7.04 -1.04 -5.40
CA GLY A 215 -6.03 -1.67 -4.57
C GLY A 215 -5.99 -1.15 -3.13
N MET A 216 -5.15 -1.80 -2.34
CA MET A 216 -4.70 -1.35 -1.03
C MET A 216 -3.38 -0.61 -1.20
N VAL A 217 -3.34 0.69 -0.90
CA VAL A 217 -2.13 1.50 -1.09
C VAL A 217 -1.63 2.03 0.25
N GLU A 218 -0.52 1.49 0.74
CA GLU A 218 0.19 2.02 1.89
C GLU A 218 1.36 2.89 1.42
N ALA A 219 1.27 4.19 1.64
CA ALA A 219 2.29 5.16 1.22
C ALA A 219 2.92 5.83 2.44
N GLN A 220 4.15 5.43 2.78
CA GLN A 220 4.93 6.08 3.84
C GLN A 220 5.90 7.11 3.28
N SER A 221 5.65 8.35 3.62
CA SER A 221 6.49 9.48 3.26
C SER A 221 7.87 9.40 3.94
N GLY A 222 8.92 9.96 3.34
CA GLY A 222 10.24 9.97 3.97
C GLY A 222 10.45 11.15 4.93
N TYR A 223 11.54 11.12 5.71
CA TYR A 223 11.88 12.20 6.63
C TYR A 223 11.89 13.59 5.98
N TYR A 224 11.41 14.62 6.67
CA TYR A 224 11.44 16.02 6.20
C TYR A 224 10.65 16.30 4.91
N CYS A 225 9.66 15.48 4.56
CA CYS A 225 8.81 15.70 3.38
C CYS A 225 7.46 16.38 3.69
N LYS A 226 7.28 16.94 4.90
CA LYS A 226 6.01 17.53 5.38
C LYS A 226 4.83 16.56 5.24
N ASN A 227 5.08 15.28 5.50
CA ASN A 227 4.12 14.19 5.39
C ASN A 227 3.43 14.08 4.01
N SER A 228 4.00 14.60 2.93
CA SER A 228 3.46 14.44 1.58
C SER A 228 3.73 13.03 1.05
N SER A 229 2.91 12.07 1.47
CA SER A 229 3.05 10.64 1.18
C SER A 229 2.87 10.29 -0.29
N ILE A 230 1.96 10.97 -0.98
CA ILE A 230 1.71 10.79 -2.42
C ILE A 230 1.68 12.16 -3.09
N GLY A 231 2.46 12.35 -4.16
CA GLY A 231 2.46 13.58 -4.95
C GLY A 231 3.80 14.30 -4.97
N LYS A 232 3.84 15.60 -4.64
CA LYS A 232 4.98 16.49 -4.94
C LYS A 232 6.19 16.38 -3.97
N GLY A 233 6.14 15.54 -2.95
CA GLY A 233 7.18 15.44 -1.92
C GLY A 233 7.43 16.79 -1.21
N ASN A 234 8.69 17.11 -0.85
CA ASN A 234 9.05 18.36 -0.15
C ASN A 234 8.96 19.65 -1.02
N GLY A 235 8.25 19.63 -2.14
CA GLY A 235 7.97 20.83 -2.95
C GLY A 235 9.14 21.36 -3.79
N THR A 236 10.33 20.75 -3.73
CA THR A 236 11.49 21.13 -4.57
C THR A 236 11.41 20.56 -5.99
N HIS A 237 10.41 19.72 -6.28
CA HIS A 237 10.12 19.22 -7.61
C HIS A 237 9.79 20.35 -8.60
N SER A 238 10.47 20.33 -9.74
CA SER A 238 10.23 21.26 -10.85
C SER A 238 9.23 20.68 -11.86
N GLY A 239 8.04 21.27 -11.86
CA GLY A 239 6.92 20.86 -12.70
C GLY A 239 5.65 20.61 -11.89
N THR A 240 4.66 20.01 -12.56
CA THR A 240 3.32 19.79 -12.03
C THR A 240 3.13 18.31 -11.70
N VAL A 241 2.61 18.05 -10.50
CA VAL A 241 2.17 16.72 -10.08
C VAL A 241 0.71 16.83 -9.72
N SER A 242 -0.13 16.02 -10.37
CA SER A 242 -1.56 15.91 -10.07
C SER A 242 -1.82 14.55 -9.45
N VAL A 243 -2.64 14.51 -8.39
CA VAL A 243 -3.07 13.27 -7.76
C VAL A 243 -4.56 13.09 -8.04
N VAL A 244 -4.90 11.97 -8.67
CA VAL A 244 -6.27 11.60 -9.04
C VAL A 244 -6.61 10.29 -8.35
N VAL A 245 -7.66 10.29 -7.54
CA VAL A 245 -8.16 9.10 -6.84
C VAL A 245 -9.57 8.80 -7.34
N LEU A 246 -9.70 7.64 -7.98
CA LEU A 246 -10.94 7.08 -8.51
C LEU A 246 -11.33 5.78 -7.82
N GLY A 247 -10.51 5.28 -6.90
CA GLY A 247 -10.73 4.03 -6.19
C GLY A 247 -9.63 3.70 -5.19
N GLY A 248 -9.74 2.53 -4.58
CA GLY A 248 -8.78 1.97 -3.63
C GLY A 248 -9.04 2.36 -2.18
N SER A 249 -8.33 1.69 -1.28
CA SER A 249 -8.21 2.09 0.14
C SER A 249 -6.76 2.54 0.37
N ILE A 250 -6.58 3.80 0.74
CA ILE A 250 -5.28 4.46 0.74
C ILE A 250 -4.88 4.85 2.17
N ILE A 251 -3.83 4.20 2.64
CA ILE A 251 -3.21 4.39 3.95
C ILE A 251 -2.01 5.33 3.76
N ALA A 252 -2.24 6.63 3.90
CA ALA A 252 -1.19 7.64 3.81
C ALA A 252 -0.50 7.82 5.17
N LYS A 253 0.77 7.42 5.24
CA LYS A 253 1.58 7.52 6.46
C LYS A 253 2.62 8.65 6.38
N GLY A 254 2.75 9.43 7.45
CA GLY A 254 3.84 10.40 7.58
C GLY A 254 5.18 9.71 7.86
N GLU A 255 6.23 10.51 8.12
CA GLU A 255 7.61 9.99 8.23
C GLU A 255 7.80 8.94 9.35
N LYS A 256 6.99 9.00 10.42
CA LYS A 256 7.05 8.07 11.56
C LYS A 256 6.21 6.81 11.38
N GLY A 257 5.56 6.65 10.22
CA GLY A 257 4.67 5.52 9.96
C GLY A 257 3.28 5.64 10.61
N ALA A 258 2.96 6.78 11.22
CA ALA A 258 1.62 7.10 11.70
C ALA A 258 0.71 7.49 10.52
N MET A 259 -0.60 7.37 10.70
CA MET A 259 -1.63 7.77 9.72
C MET A 259 -1.85 9.29 9.67
N ASP A 260 -0.75 10.05 9.60
CA ASP A 260 -0.70 11.51 9.50
C ASP A 260 -0.14 11.97 8.14
N GLY A 261 -0.14 11.06 7.16
CA GLY A 261 0.29 11.30 5.78
C GLY A 261 -0.75 12.07 4.96
N VAL A 262 -0.28 12.70 3.90
CA VAL A 262 -1.08 13.61 3.06
C VAL A 262 -0.91 13.27 1.58
N LEU A 263 -2.02 13.21 0.86
CA LEU A 263 -2.06 13.24 -0.60
C LEU A 263 -1.98 14.69 -1.05
N TYR A 264 -1.13 14.99 -2.03
CA TYR A 264 -0.97 16.36 -2.53
C TYR A 264 -2.17 16.77 -3.40
N LYS A 265 -3.14 17.48 -2.80
CA LYS A 265 -4.34 18.02 -3.48
C LYS A 265 -5.04 16.97 -4.36
N PRO A 266 -5.52 15.86 -3.76
CA PRO A 266 -6.14 14.80 -4.53
C PRO A 266 -7.50 15.26 -5.08
N THR A 267 -7.83 14.78 -6.28
CA THR A 267 -9.12 15.04 -6.95
C THR A 267 -9.71 13.73 -7.49
N ASN A 268 -10.98 13.72 -7.87
CA ASN A 268 -11.59 12.65 -8.67
C ASN A 268 -11.72 13.01 -10.16
N ASN A 269 -10.80 13.85 -10.67
CA ASN A 269 -10.86 14.59 -11.94
C ASN A 269 -11.83 15.79 -11.98
N ASN A 270 -12.88 15.83 -11.16
CA ASN A 270 -13.89 16.88 -11.19
C ASN A 270 -13.81 17.79 -9.96
N ASP A 271 -13.72 17.16 -8.79
CA ASP A 271 -13.78 17.78 -7.49
C ASP A 271 -12.57 17.37 -6.64
N ASP A 272 -12.22 18.22 -5.67
CA ASP A 272 -11.28 17.85 -4.61
C ASP A 272 -11.88 16.72 -3.77
N VAL A 273 -11.02 15.80 -3.31
CA VAL A 273 -11.43 14.68 -2.45
C VAL A 273 -10.72 14.72 -1.10
N VAL A 274 -11.39 14.22 -0.07
CA VAL A 274 -10.89 14.14 1.31
C VAL A 274 -11.00 12.71 1.81
N LEU A 275 -10.24 12.39 2.87
CA LEU A 275 -10.23 11.07 3.46
C LEU A 275 -11.51 10.84 4.28
N PHE A 276 -12.19 9.74 3.98
CA PHE A 276 -13.24 9.13 4.79
C PHE A 276 -12.75 7.79 5.29
N THR A 277 -12.91 7.54 6.59
CA THR A 277 -12.58 6.23 7.18
C THR A 277 -13.86 5.49 7.52
N PHE A 278 -14.05 4.30 6.97
CA PHE A 278 -15.20 3.43 7.28
C PHE A 278 -14.75 2.22 8.06
N VAL A 279 -15.58 1.76 9.00
CA VAL A 279 -15.32 0.55 9.78
C VAL A 279 -16.38 -0.49 9.47
N LEU A 280 -15.94 -1.66 8.98
CA LEU A 280 -16.78 -2.86 8.91
C LEU A 280 -16.55 -3.67 10.20
N PRO A 281 -17.56 -3.78 11.08
CA PRO A 281 -17.44 -4.56 12.30
C PRO A 281 -17.11 -6.03 12.01
N ASP A 282 -16.19 -6.60 12.79
CA ASP A 282 -15.80 -8.02 12.74
C ASP A 282 -15.34 -8.53 11.35
N ALA A 283 -14.85 -7.62 10.50
CA ALA A 283 -14.44 -7.94 9.14
C ALA A 283 -12.97 -7.55 8.90
N PRO A 284 -11.97 -8.14 9.58
CA PRO A 284 -10.58 -7.91 9.24
C PRO A 284 -10.21 -8.59 7.91
N ALA A 285 -9.28 -8.00 7.15
CA ALA A 285 -8.76 -8.58 5.89
C ALA A 285 -9.85 -9.07 4.91
N THR A 286 -10.99 -8.39 4.88
CA THR A 286 -12.19 -8.78 4.14
C THR A 286 -12.24 -8.03 2.82
N LEU A 287 -12.34 -8.77 1.72
CA LEU A 287 -12.47 -8.21 0.37
C LEU A 287 -13.77 -7.43 0.21
N VAL A 288 -13.68 -6.21 -0.29
CA VAL A 288 -14.82 -5.38 -0.69
C VAL A 288 -15.24 -5.78 -2.10
N THR A 289 -16.45 -6.33 -2.23
CA THR A 289 -16.98 -6.86 -3.50
C THR A 289 -18.10 -6.01 -4.08
N GLU A 290 -18.81 -5.27 -3.24
CA GLU A 290 -19.93 -4.41 -3.64
C GLU A 290 -20.24 -3.36 -2.58
N GLY A 291 -21.03 -2.35 -2.95
CA GLY A 291 -21.56 -1.36 -2.02
C GLY A 291 -21.94 -0.04 -2.68
N HIS A 292 -22.32 0.92 -1.85
CA HIS A 292 -22.57 2.30 -2.26
C HIS A 292 -22.30 3.30 -1.13
N ILE A 293 -22.03 4.54 -1.53
CA ILE A 293 -21.89 5.71 -0.66
C ILE A 293 -22.82 6.79 -1.22
N GLY A 294 -24.00 6.94 -0.64
CA GLY A 294 -25.09 7.71 -1.23
C GLY A 294 -25.42 7.19 -2.63
N ASP A 295 -25.35 8.08 -3.63
CA ASP A 295 -25.60 7.72 -5.04
C ASP A 295 -24.40 7.07 -5.74
N MET A 296 -23.21 7.11 -5.14
CA MET A 296 -21.98 6.54 -5.70
C MET A 296 -21.97 5.02 -5.54
N LYS A 297 -21.84 4.29 -6.64
CA LYS A 297 -21.77 2.82 -6.63
C LYS A 297 -20.32 2.34 -6.58
N LEU A 298 -19.98 1.54 -5.57
CA LEU A 298 -18.69 0.88 -5.50
C LEU A 298 -18.57 -0.16 -6.63
N GLY A 299 -17.43 -0.18 -7.30
CA GLY A 299 -17.15 -1.01 -8.48
C GLY A 299 -17.53 -0.40 -9.83
N ALA A 300 -18.37 0.65 -9.84
CA ALA A 300 -18.73 1.36 -11.07
C ALA A 300 -18.23 2.82 -11.06
N ASP A 301 -18.48 3.54 -9.97
CA ASP A 301 -18.11 4.95 -9.82
C ASP A 301 -16.85 5.13 -8.96
N TYR A 302 -16.61 4.20 -8.01
CA TYR A 302 -15.40 4.12 -7.20
C TYR A 302 -14.79 2.73 -7.31
N GLY A 303 -13.54 2.64 -7.77
CA GLY A 303 -12.91 1.36 -8.02
C GLY A 303 -12.53 0.62 -6.74
N ILE A 304 -12.99 -0.62 -6.62
CA ILE A 304 -12.79 -1.49 -5.45
C ILE A 304 -11.99 -2.76 -5.77
N LYS A 305 -11.32 -2.80 -6.92
CA LYS A 305 -10.46 -3.93 -7.27
C LYS A 305 -9.40 -4.09 -6.19
N ASP A 306 -9.25 -5.31 -5.65
CA ASP A 306 -8.26 -5.67 -4.63
C ASP A 306 -8.29 -4.75 -3.39
N VAL A 307 -9.48 -4.30 -2.98
CA VAL A 307 -9.67 -3.49 -1.76
C VAL A 307 -10.09 -4.41 -0.62
N TYR A 308 -9.32 -4.42 0.46
CA TYR A 308 -9.58 -5.19 1.66
C TYR A 308 -9.69 -4.27 2.86
N THR A 309 -10.46 -4.64 3.87
CA THR A 309 -10.35 -4.00 5.17
C THR A 309 -9.00 -4.30 5.81
N ASP A 310 -8.49 -3.39 6.65
CA ASP A 310 -7.28 -3.66 7.45
C ASP A 310 -7.55 -4.64 8.61
N GLU A 311 -6.57 -4.84 9.48
CA GLU A 311 -6.67 -5.71 10.66
C GLU A 311 -7.75 -5.28 11.67
N GLU A 312 -8.18 -4.01 11.62
CA GLU A 312 -9.21 -3.42 12.48
C GLU A 312 -10.57 -3.31 11.76
N GLY A 313 -10.68 -3.82 10.53
CA GLY A 313 -11.90 -3.71 9.73
C GLY A 313 -12.07 -2.36 9.02
N LYS A 314 -11.02 -1.54 8.92
CA LYS A 314 -11.09 -0.17 8.38
C LYS A 314 -10.81 -0.10 6.89
N LEU A 315 -11.44 0.89 6.25
CA LEU A 315 -11.24 1.30 4.86
C LEU A 315 -10.98 2.81 4.80
N TYR A 316 -10.08 3.23 3.92
CA TYR A 316 -9.59 4.60 3.82
C TYR A 316 -9.85 5.16 2.42
N PHE A 317 -11.06 5.67 2.19
CA PHE A 317 -11.49 6.13 0.87
C PHE A 317 -11.32 7.64 0.73
N TYR A 318 -10.79 8.08 -0.41
CA TYR A 318 -10.75 9.49 -0.76
C TYR A 318 -11.93 9.84 -1.65
N LEU A 319 -12.87 10.64 -1.12
CA LEU A 319 -14.16 10.92 -1.73
C LEU A 319 -14.45 12.43 -1.72
N PRO A 320 -15.31 12.94 -2.62
CA PRO A 320 -15.76 14.33 -2.54
C PRO A 320 -16.51 14.60 -1.23
N GLU A 321 -16.51 15.85 -0.77
CA GLU A 321 -17.19 16.27 0.47
C GLU A 321 -18.71 15.92 0.47
N THR A 322 -19.31 15.74 -0.71
CA THR A 322 -20.71 15.28 -0.85
C THR A 322 -20.96 13.89 -0.27
N ALA A 323 -19.92 13.10 -0.02
CA ALA A 323 -20.02 11.80 0.66
C ALA A 323 -20.28 11.95 2.17
N LYS A 324 -20.07 13.15 2.74
CA LYS A 324 -20.30 13.40 4.15
C LYS A 324 -21.75 13.17 4.54
N ASN A 325 -21.96 12.39 5.60
CA ASN A 325 -23.28 11.96 6.09
C ASN A 325 -24.11 11.15 5.07
N ALA A 326 -23.52 10.69 3.97
CA ALA A 326 -24.21 9.80 3.04
C ALA A 326 -24.46 8.42 3.70
N GLU A 327 -25.50 7.72 3.27
CA GLU A 327 -25.66 6.31 3.65
C GLU A 327 -24.54 5.49 3.02
N VAL A 328 -23.87 4.66 3.82
CA VAL A 328 -22.80 3.80 3.35
C VAL A 328 -23.16 2.35 3.60
N VAL A 329 -23.11 1.56 2.53
CA VAL A 329 -23.31 0.11 2.57
C VAL A 329 -22.13 -0.54 1.87
N ILE A 330 -21.43 -1.44 2.55
CA ILE A 330 -20.28 -2.18 2.01
C ILE A 330 -20.53 -3.66 2.26
N ASN A 331 -20.46 -4.49 1.21
CA ASN A 331 -20.79 -5.92 1.26
C ASN A 331 -22.15 -6.20 1.95
N GLY A 332 -23.15 -5.36 1.72
CA GLY A 332 -24.47 -5.46 2.34
C GLY A 332 -24.57 -4.99 3.79
N VAL A 333 -23.46 -4.57 4.42
CA VAL A 333 -23.43 -4.07 5.81
C VAL A 333 -23.51 -2.54 5.80
N LYS A 334 -24.45 -1.97 6.55
CA LYS A 334 -24.51 -0.53 6.81
C LYS A 334 -23.37 -0.13 7.72
N VAL A 335 -22.57 0.85 7.31
CA VAL A 335 -21.40 1.33 8.06
C VAL A 335 -21.52 2.84 8.32
N GLN A 336 -20.79 3.32 9.31
CA GLN A 336 -20.66 4.75 9.60
C GLN A 336 -19.20 5.16 9.44
N GLU A 337 -19.00 6.44 9.13
CA GLU A 337 -17.67 7.05 9.16
C GLU A 337 -17.12 7.01 10.60
N ALA A 338 -15.85 6.63 10.76
CA ALA A 338 -15.17 6.76 12.03
C ALA A 338 -15.06 8.25 12.37
N GLY A 339 -15.64 8.68 13.50
CA GLY A 339 -15.67 10.09 13.89
C GLY A 339 -14.26 10.71 13.90
N GLU A 340 -14.14 11.92 13.38
CA GLU A 340 -12.92 12.73 13.50
C GLU A 340 -12.55 12.86 14.98
N SER A 341 -11.34 12.42 15.36
CA SER A 341 -10.75 12.72 16.66
C SER A 341 -10.44 14.22 16.71
N GLY A 342 -11.46 15.03 17.03
CA GLY A 342 -11.30 16.43 17.41
C GLY A 342 -10.69 16.52 18.79
N ASP A 343 -9.75 17.46 18.94
CA ASP A 343 -9.10 17.80 20.21
C ASP A 343 -10.11 18.03 21.34
N GLU A 344 -10.24 17.07 22.25
CA GLU A 344 -10.75 17.33 23.61
C GLU A 344 -9.60 17.14 24.61
N GLU A 345 -9.07 18.26 25.11
CA GLU A 345 -8.39 18.30 26.41
C GLU A 345 -9.39 17.82 27.48
N GLY A 346 -9.33 16.53 27.81
CA GLY A 346 -10.15 15.93 28.85
C GLY A 346 -9.63 14.56 29.24
N ASN A 347 -9.20 14.40 30.48
CA ASN A 347 -8.71 13.13 31.01
C ASN A 347 -9.74 11.98 30.87
N GLY A 348 -9.37 10.89 30.20
CA GLY A 348 -9.74 9.53 30.61
C GLY A 348 -10.57 8.65 29.66
N VAL A 349 -9.88 7.72 29.00
CA VAL A 349 -10.25 6.36 28.52
C VAL A 349 -11.37 6.23 27.47
N GLU A 350 -10.98 5.95 26.23
CA GLU A 350 -11.86 5.46 25.16
C GLU A 350 -12.25 3.98 25.41
N ASN A 351 -13.56 3.71 25.37
CA ASN A 351 -14.15 2.37 25.36
C ASN A 351 -14.22 1.89 23.90
N THR A 352 -13.45 0.86 23.55
CA THR A 352 -13.44 0.27 22.20
C THR A 352 -14.16 -1.07 22.22
N PHE A 353 -15.00 -1.29 21.20
CA PHE A 353 -15.88 -2.43 20.89
C PHE A 353 -17.34 -2.30 21.34
N GLY A 354 -18.21 -2.18 20.34
CA GLY A 354 -19.65 -2.19 20.50
C GLY A 354 -20.17 -3.60 20.69
N ASP A 355 -20.78 -3.82 21.85
CA ASP A 355 -22.05 -4.53 21.94
C ASP A 355 -22.77 -3.99 23.18
N LYS A 356 -24.08 -3.77 23.07
CA LYS A 356 -24.93 -3.11 24.07
C LYS A 356 -24.63 -3.56 25.50
N THR A 357 -23.79 -2.87 26.26
CA THR A 357 -23.70 -3.05 27.71
C THR A 357 -23.14 -1.80 28.39
N ASN A 358 -23.79 -1.39 29.48
CA ASN A 358 -23.38 -0.25 30.31
C ASN A 358 -22.09 -0.54 31.11
N ILE A 359 -21.17 -1.42 30.70
CA ILE A 359 -20.00 -1.78 31.52
C ILE A 359 -18.98 -0.65 31.52
N ASP A 360 -18.71 -0.08 32.69
CA ASP A 360 -17.67 0.95 32.85
C ASP A 360 -16.40 0.31 33.43
N ILE A 361 -15.30 0.36 32.67
CA ILE A 361 -13.99 -0.08 33.14
C ILE A 361 -13.11 1.16 33.35
N ILE A 362 -12.78 1.45 34.60
CA ILE A 362 -12.14 2.70 35.01
C ILE A 362 -10.82 2.37 35.70
N ASN A 363 -9.72 2.90 35.16
CA ASN A 363 -8.41 2.83 35.82
C ASN A 363 -8.30 3.98 36.82
N THR A 364 -8.06 3.67 38.09
CA THR A 364 -7.88 4.66 39.16
C THR A 364 -6.53 4.49 39.82
N VAL A 365 -6.08 5.53 40.53
CA VAL A 365 -4.87 5.46 41.39
C VAL A 365 -4.93 4.36 42.45
N ASN A 366 -6.12 3.84 42.74
CA ASN A 366 -6.35 2.79 43.73
C ASN A 366 -6.66 1.44 43.08
N GLY A 367 -6.49 1.26 41.76
CA GLY A 367 -6.76 0.01 41.05
C GLY A 367 -7.86 0.10 39.98
N LEU A 368 -8.14 -1.03 39.34
CA LEU A 368 -9.12 -1.15 38.25
C LEU A 368 -10.54 -1.30 38.83
N ILE A 369 -11.46 -0.44 38.43
CA ILE A 369 -12.89 -0.54 38.76
C ILE A 369 -13.64 -1.08 37.55
N ILE A 370 -14.56 -2.03 37.76
CA ILE A 370 -15.44 -2.58 36.72
C ILE A 370 -16.87 -2.47 37.25
N ASN A 371 -17.67 -1.58 36.65
CA ASN A 371 -19.05 -1.31 37.07
C ASN A 371 -20.07 -1.92 36.10
N ASN A 372 -21.31 -2.00 36.57
CA ASN A 372 -22.50 -2.40 35.82
C ASN A 372 -22.41 -3.82 35.27
N THR A 373 -21.66 -4.71 35.93
CA THR A 373 -21.50 -6.12 35.52
C THR A 373 -22.78 -6.94 35.63
N GLU A 374 -23.83 -6.41 36.26
CA GLU A 374 -25.12 -7.10 36.51
C GLU A 374 -24.96 -8.47 37.20
N ASN A 375 -23.89 -8.64 38.01
CA ASN A 375 -23.46 -9.89 38.65
C ASN A 375 -22.92 -10.97 37.69
N ASN A 376 -22.63 -10.62 36.43
CA ASN A 376 -21.93 -11.53 35.53
C ASN A 376 -20.51 -11.81 36.06
N PRO A 377 -20.06 -13.08 36.06
CA PRO A 377 -18.69 -13.42 36.41
C PRO A 377 -17.68 -12.69 35.53
N VAL A 378 -16.67 -12.12 36.16
CA VAL A 378 -15.54 -11.45 35.51
C VAL A 378 -14.31 -12.34 35.61
N SER A 379 -13.58 -12.49 34.51
CA SER A 379 -12.26 -13.10 34.46
C SER A 379 -11.26 -12.11 33.87
N ILE A 380 -10.14 -11.88 34.55
CA ILE A 380 -9.06 -11.00 34.08
C ILE A 380 -7.87 -11.88 33.74
N CYS A 381 -7.33 -11.73 32.54
CA CYS A 381 -6.14 -12.46 32.08
C CYS A 381 -5.01 -11.51 31.70
N ASP A 382 -3.77 -11.91 31.94
CA ASP A 382 -2.60 -11.25 31.36
C ASP A 382 -2.40 -11.62 29.88
N LEU A 383 -1.42 -10.98 29.22
CA LEU A 383 -1.11 -11.21 27.81
C LEU A 383 -0.57 -12.61 27.49
N THR A 384 -0.18 -13.40 28.49
CA THR A 384 0.21 -14.80 28.31
C THR A 384 -1.00 -15.74 28.33
N GLY A 385 -2.20 -15.20 28.56
CA GLY A 385 -3.44 -15.95 28.70
C GLY A 385 -3.67 -16.51 30.10
N LYS A 386 -2.84 -16.14 31.09
CA LYS A 386 -2.99 -16.60 32.47
C LYS A 386 -4.04 -15.76 33.19
N THR A 387 -5.02 -16.43 33.79
CA THR A 387 -6.03 -15.79 34.64
C THR A 387 -5.39 -15.24 35.92
N VAL A 388 -5.50 -13.94 36.13
CA VAL A 388 -5.02 -13.22 37.32
C VAL A 388 -6.12 -13.01 38.35
N MET A 389 -7.38 -12.98 37.93
CA MET A 389 -8.55 -12.84 38.80
C MET A 389 -9.77 -13.49 38.14
N GLU A 390 -10.63 -14.13 38.93
CA GLU A 390 -11.93 -14.61 38.49
C GLU A 390 -12.96 -14.51 39.62
N GLY A 391 -14.15 -14.01 39.33
CA GLY A 391 -15.23 -13.89 40.31
C GLY A 391 -16.27 -12.83 39.95
N VAL A 392 -17.22 -12.59 40.85
CA VAL A 392 -18.19 -11.49 40.69
C VAL A 392 -17.60 -10.21 41.27
N VAL A 393 -17.56 -9.15 40.48
CA VAL A 393 -17.06 -7.82 40.88
C VAL A 393 -18.24 -6.94 41.27
N LYS A 394 -18.08 -6.14 42.33
CA LYS A 394 -19.06 -5.14 42.75
C LYS A 394 -18.71 -3.77 42.20
N ASP A 395 -19.75 -3.00 41.92
CA ASP A 395 -19.59 -1.62 41.47
C ASP A 395 -18.80 -0.79 42.49
N ASN A 396 -17.87 0.00 41.97
CA ASN A 396 -16.94 0.89 42.67
C ASN A 396 -15.96 0.19 43.63
N GLU A 397 -15.80 -1.14 43.53
CA GLU A 397 -14.79 -1.88 44.28
C GLU A 397 -13.48 -2.00 43.46
N PRO A 398 -12.35 -1.43 43.92
CA PRO A 398 -11.12 -1.44 43.15
C PRO A 398 -10.40 -2.79 43.22
N ILE A 399 -10.01 -3.30 42.06
CA ILE A 399 -9.22 -4.51 41.88
C ILE A 399 -7.75 -4.12 41.77
N GLN A 400 -6.93 -4.64 42.69
CA GLN A 400 -5.48 -4.42 42.68
C GLN A 400 -4.83 -5.32 41.62
N LEU A 401 -4.22 -4.71 40.62
CA LEU A 401 -3.46 -5.39 39.58
C LEU A 401 -2.09 -4.70 39.45
N ALA A 402 -1.06 -5.46 39.09
CA ALA A 402 0.22 -4.87 38.73
C ALA A 402 0.09 -4.03 37.45
N GLU A 403 0.94 -3.02 37.28
CA GLU A 403 1.02 -2.26 36.02
C GLU A 403 1.21 -3.20 34.84
N GLY A 404 0.40 -3.03 33.80
CA GLY A 404 0.39 -3.96 32.67
C GLY A 404 -0.88 -3.91 31.84
N LEU A 405 -0.85 -4.64 30.73
CA LEU A 405 -1.98 -4.79 29.83
C LEU A 405 -2.73 -6.09 30.13
N TYR A 406 -4.06 -6.00 30.26
CA TYR A 406 -4.92 -7.11 30.61
C TYR A 406 -6.13 -7.22 29.68
N ILE A 407 -6.71 -8.43 29.63
CA ILE A 407 -7.99 -8.72 29.02
C ILE A 407 -8.99 -9.00 30.14
N VAL A 408 -10.02 -8.17 30.24
CA VAL A 408 -11.17 -8.35 31.14
C VAL A 408 -12.28 -9.02 30.36
N ARG A 409 -12.74 -10.17 30.82
CA ARG A 409 -13.86 -10.91 30.25
C ARG A 409 -15.03 -10.84 31.21
N VAL A 410 -16.14 -10.27 30.80
CA VAL A 410 -17.40 -10.32 31.54
C VAL A 410 -18.25 -11.39 30.87
N ASN A 411 -18.48 -12.50 31.56
CA ASN A 411 -19.14 -13.67 31.01
C ASN A 411 -20.52 -13.29 30.45
N THR A 412 -20.86 -13.80 29.26
CA THR A 412 -22.09 -13.48 28.50
C THR A 412 -22.25 -12.02 28.03
N VAL A 413 -21.31 -11.14 28.36
CA VAL A 413 -21.33 -9.70 28.04
C VAL A 413 -20.29 -9.34 26.98
N GLY A 414 -19.01 -9.68 27.19
CA GLY A 414 -17.96 -9.31 26.25
C GLY A 414 -16.55 -9.35 26.83
N ASN A 415 -15.57 -9.07 25.96
CA ASN A 415 -14.16 -8.98 26.32
C ASN A 415 -13.67 -7.56 26.10
N PHE A 416 -12.93 -7.02 27.06
CA PHE A 416 -12.46 -5.64 27.10
C PHE A 416 -10.95 -5.62 27.34
N LYS A 417 -10.25 -4.72 26.64
CA LYS A 417 -8.80 -4.54 26.80
C LYS A 417 -8.55 -3.35 27.72
N CYS A 418 -7.80 -3.54 28.80
CA CYS A 418 -7.48 -2.45 29.73
C CYS A 418 -5.99 -2.36 30.04
N ILE A 419 -5.47 -1.14 30.12
CA ILE A 419 -4.10 -0.85 30.56
C ILE A 419 -4.19 -0.36 32.02
N VAL A 420 -3.60 -1.12 32.93
CA VAL A 420 -3.38 -0.71 34.33
C VAL A 420 -2.05 0.04 34.39
N LYS A 421 -2.07 1.25 34.95
CA LYS A 421 -0.96 2.19 34.98
C LYS A 421 -0.58 2.50 36.42
#